data_AF-A0A7S3VLW4-F1
#
_entry.id   AF-A0A7S3VLW4-F1
#
_cell.length_a   1.000
_cell.length_b   1.000
_cell.length_c   1.000
_cell.angle_alpha   90.00
_cell.angle_beta   90.00
_cell.angle_gamma   90.00
#
_symmetry.space_group_name_H-M   'P 1'
#
loop_
_entity.id
_entity.type
_entity.pdbx_description
1 polymer ?
#
loop_
_entity_poly.entity_id
_entity_poly.type
_entity_poly.pdbx_seq_one_letter_code
_entity_poly.pdbx_strand_id
1 'polypeptide(L)'
;MAAAVHSVHTMCDAWPPRQRQTLMYCTAPHNHPPFQACSVATGLSYLLQLYHEEAMAPIWGHPVVEEARVVELAHAIGHASVHHRTLLLLIILQVPLVLAGAFLASRSLMCILCNLTTNEWYNRHRYVYLNHEAVGYCNRFDRGAAHNCIQFWVLPSEDTWHEFELGDREMIEKRTNMLSLWSPGIFLRAIDVFKARQKAWAQRREDERIVKALEKSGQPLQPAQRASLARHTSSNEA
;
A
#
# COMPACT_ATOMS: atom_id res chain seq x y z
N MET A 1 18.82 6.91 32.08
CA MET A 1 18.10 6.49 30.85
C MET A 1 16.92 7.40 30.45
N ALA A 2 16.28 8.12 31.37
CA ALA A 2 15.20 9.06 31.03
C ALA A 2 15.64 10.37 30.34
N ALA A 3 16.91 10.78 30.45
CA ALA A 3 17.42 12.02 29.85
C ALA A 3 17.74 11.91 28.34
N ALA A 4 17.96 10.70 27.81
CA ALA A 4 18.30 10.50 26.40
C ALA A 4 17.08 10.55 25.46
N VAL A 5 15.87 10.31 25.99
CA VAL A 5 14.62 10.30 25.20
C VAL A 5 14.08 11.72 24.98
N HIS A 6 14.38 12.66 25.88
CA HIS A 6 13.98 14.07 25.71
C HIS A 6 14.84 14.85 24.70
N SER A 7 16.07 14.40 24.44
CA SER A 7 16.97 15.07 23.48
C SER A 7 16.64 14.78 22.02
N VAL A 8 15.95 13.68 21.70
CA VAL A 8 15.61 13.31 20.32
C VAL A 8 14.35 14.04 19.83
N HIS A 9 13.42 14.36 20.75
CA HIS A 9 12.21 15.09 20.39
C HIS A 9 12.48 16.59 20.13
N THR A 10 13.40 17.20 20.88
CA THR A 10 13.76 18.61 20.73
C THR A 10 14.68 18.88 19.54
N MET A 11 15.46 17.89 19.08
CA MET A 11 16.27 18.03 17.86
C MET A 11 15.45 18.00 16.57
N CYS A 12 14.25 17.40 16.59
CA CYS A 12 13.38 17.45 15.42
C CYS A 12 12.87 18.88 15.17
N ASP A 13 12.51 19.63 16.21
CA ASP A 13 11.88 20.96 16.06
C ASP A 13 12.85 22.09 15.69
N ALA A 14 14.16 21.87 15.76
CA ALA A 14 15.17 22.89 15.49
C ALA A 14 15.64 22.95 14.02
N TRP A 15 15.17 22.07 13.13
CA TRP A 15 15.59 22.09 11.72
C TRP A 15 14.69 22.99 10.85
N PRO A 16 15.26 23.86 9.99
CA PRO A 16 14.49 24.62 9.02
C PRO A 16 13.66 23.66 8.13
N PRO A 17 12.38 23.98 7.81
CA PRO A 17 11.50 23.12 7.04
C PRO A 17 12.09 22.64 5.70
N ARG A 18 13.02 23.41 5.12
CA ARG A 18 13.72 23.10 3.85
C ARG A 18 14.71 21.94 3.92
N GLN A 19 15.26 21.58 5.08
CA GLN A 19 16.33 20.55 5.17
C GLN A 19 15.84 19.15 5.58
N ARG A 20 14.65 19.02 6.17
CA ARG A 20 14.07 17.67 6.43
C ARG A 20 13.73 16.93 5.14
N GLN A 21 13.53 17.66 4.04
CA GLN A 21 13.23 17.10 2.73
C GLN A 21 14.47 16.72 1.93
N THR A 22 15.71 17.04 2.34
CA THR A 22 16.87 16.68 1.50
C THR A 22 17.40 15.27 1.78
N LEU A 23 17.14 14.72 2.97
CA LEU A 23 17.70 13.41 3.39
C LEU A 23 16.78 12.20 3.12
N MET A 24 15.52 12.43 2.73
CA MET A 24 14.51 11.38 2.49
C MET A 24 14.19 11.17 0.99
N TYR A 25 15.01 11.76 0.10
CA TYR A 25 14.82 11.77 -1.36
C TYR A 25 16.03 11.19 -2.09
N CYS A 26 16.49 9.99 -1.72
CA CYS A 26 17.39 9.24 -2.61
C CYS A 26 16.69 8.80 -3.92
N THR A 27 15.36 8.96 -4.00
CA THR A 27 14.60 9.02 -5.25
C THR A 27 13.90 10.38 -5.31
N ALA A 28 14.56 11.37 -5.87
CA ALA A 28 13.96 12.68 -6.15
C ALA A 28 12.78 12.54 -7.16
N PRO A 29 11.84 13.50 -7.24
CA PRO A 29 10.77 13.55 -8.25
C PRO A 29 11.26 13.29 -9.68
N HIS A 30 12.50 13.65 -9.99
CA HIS A 30 13.12 13.43 -11.30
C HIS A 30 13.49 11.96 -11.62
N ASN A 31 13.53 11.06 -10.62
CA ASN A 31 13.97 9.66 -10.80
C ASN A 31 12.85 8.62 -10.59
N HIS A 32 11.61 9.03 -10.32
CA HIS A 32 10.49 8.10 -10.13
C HIS A 32 9.96 7.43 -11.42
N PRO A 33 9.86 8.11 -12.58
CA PRO A 33 9.41 7.50 -13.82
C PRO A 33 10.26 6.30 -14.30
N PRO A 34 11.61 6.33 -14.28
CA PRO A 34 12.42 5.24 -14.82
C PRO A 34 12.33 3.94 -13.99
N PHE A 35 12.10 4.02 -12.67
CA PHE A 35 11.95 2.82 -11.84
C PHE A 35 10.64 2.06 -12.14
N GLN A 36 9.55 2.79 -12.39
CA GLN A 36 8.28 2.18 -12.79
C GLN A 36 8.37 1.60 -14.21
N ALA A 37 9.07 2.28 -15.12
CA ALA A 37 9.35 1.76 -16.46
C ALA A 37 10.11 0.43 -16.41
N CYS A 38 11.07 0.26 -15.50
CA CYS A 38 11.81 -1.00 -15.30
C CYS A 38 10.91 -2.15 -14.84
N SER A 39 9.96 -1.88 -13.94
CA SER A 39 9.02 -2.88 -13.43
C SER A 39 8.07 -3.36 -14.53
N VAL A 40 7.56 -2.42 -15.33
CA VAL A 40 6.69 -2.73 -16.49
C VAL A 40 7.48 -3.48 -17.57
N ALA A 41 8.71 -3.06 -17.88
CA ALA A 41 9.56 -3.71 -18.86
C ALA A 41 9.87 -5.18 -18.50
N THR A 42 10.05 -5.47 -17.21
CA THR A 42 10.29 -6.84 -16.72
C THR A 42 9.06 -7.73 -16.92
N GLY A 43 7.86 -7.21 -16.63
CA GLY A 43 6.60 -7.91 -16.89
C GLY A 43 6.34 -8.12 -18.39
N LEU A 44 6.65 -7.13 -19.22
CA LEU A 44 6.45 -7.19 -20.66
C LEU A 44 7.46 -8.16 -21.33
N SER A 45 8.71 -8.17 -20.86
CA SER A 45 9.71 -9.16 -21.27
C SER A 45 9.27 -10.59 -20.96
N TYR A 46 8.59 -10.83 -19.83
CA TYR A 46 8.06 -12.15 -19.50
C TYR A 46 6.94 -12.58 -20.45
N LEU A 47 5.97 -11.70 -20.72
CA LEU A 47 4.87 -12.00 -21.65
C LEU A 47 5.38 -12.30 -23.07
N LEU A 48 6.41 -11.58 -23.52
CA LEU A 48 7.06 -11.83 -24.81
C LEU A 48 7.80 -13.17 -24.84
N GLN A 49 8.47 -13.56 -23.76
CA GLN A 49 9.11 -14.89 -23.65
C GLN A 49 8.06 -16.01 -23.69
N LEU A 50 6.95 -15.85 -22.97
CA LEU A 50 5.87 -16.85 -22.93
C LEU A 50 5.18 -16.99 -24.30
N TYR A 51 4.95 -15.87 -24.99
CA TYR A 51 4.40 -15.86 -26.34
C TYR A 51 5.36 -16.50 -27.37
N HIS A 52 6.67 -16.27 -27.23
CA HIS A 52 7.66 -16.86 -28.15
C HIS A 52 7.76 -18.38 -27.99
N GLU A 53 7.68 -18.88 -26.77
CA GLU A 53 7.65 -20.33 -26.48
C GLU A 53 6.39 -21.00 -27.03
N GLU A 54 5.21 -20.36 -26.92
CA GLU A 54 3.97 -20.86 -27.54
C GLU A 54 4.03 -20.84 -29.08
N ALA A 55 4.64 -19.82 -29.67
CA ALA A 55 4.81 -19.71 -31.12
C ALA A 55 5.82 -20.73 -31.70
N MET A 56 6.71 -21.28 -30.86
CA MET A 56 7.72 -22.28 -31.21
C MET A 56 7.27 -23.73 -30.92
N ALA A 57 6.08 -23.93 -30.34
CA ALA A 57 5.52 -25.27 -30.15
C ALA A 57 5.34 -25.95 -31.52
N PRO A 58 5.97 -27.11 -31.78
CA PRO A 58 5.93 -27.73 -33.09
C PRO A 58 4.50 -28.06 -33.49
N ILE A 59 4.13 -27.68 -34.71
CA ILE A 59 2.93 -28.13 -35.40
C ILE A 59 3.09 -29.65 -35.60
N TRP A 60 2.69 -30.45 -34.61
CA TRP A 60 2.71 -31.91 -34.65
C TRP A 60 1.59 -32.43 -35.57
N GLY A 61 1.77 -32.21 -36.86
CA GLY A 61 0.86 -32.60 -37.92
C GLY A 61 1.60 -33.14 -39.13
N HIS A 62 2.46 -34.15 -38.97
CA HIS A 62 2.84 -35.00 -40.09
C HIS A 62 2.99 -36.47 -39.66
N PRO A 63 2.33 -37.42 -40.35
CA PRO A 63 2.53 -38.86 -40.14
C PRO A 63 3.71 -39.39 -40.96
N VAL A 64 4.04 -40.68 -40.78
CA VAL A 64 4.99 -41.55 -41.54
C VAL A 64 6.46 -41.43 -41.04
N VAL A 65 7.28 -42.45 -40.70
CA VAL A 65 7.65 -43.80 -41.24
C VAL A 65 8.22 -44.68 -40.08
N GLU A 66 8.18 -46.03 -40.17
CA GLU A 66 8.02 -46.97 -39.05
C GLU A 66 9.26 -47.59 -38.35
N GLU A 67 10.51 -47.44 -38.80
CA GLU A 67 11.64 -48.19 -38.16
C GLU A 67 12.84 -47.36 -37.64
N ALA A 68 12.97 -46.07 -37.97
CA ALA A 68 13.93 -45.16 -37.28
C ALA A 68 13.40 -44.64 -35.93
N ARG A 69 12.20 -45.09 -35.55
CA ARG A 69 11.36 -44.47 -34.53
C ARG A 69 11.89 -44.55 -33.11
N VAL A 70 12.66 -45.57 -32.72
CA VAL A 70 13.00 -45.70 -31.29
C VAL A 70 14.07 -44.70 -30.86
N VAL A 71 15.09 -44.45 -31.69
CA VAL A 71 16.14 -43.47 -31.39
C VAL A 71 15.62 -42.04 -31.57
N GLU A 72 14.84 -41.78 -32.62
CA GLU A 72 14.21 -40.46 -32.82
C GLU A 72 13.15 -40.16 -31.75
N LEU A 73 12.35 -41.14 -31.33
CA LEU A 73 11.39 -41.00 -30.23
C LEU A 73 12.10 -40.84 -28.89
N ALA A 74 13.18 -41.58 -28.62
CA ALA A 74 13.96 -41.39 -27.39
C ALA A 74 14.64 -40.02 -27.36
N HIS A 75 15.12 -39.52 -28.51
CA HIS A 75 15.70 -38.19 -28.62
C HIS A 75 14.62 -37.10 -28.50
N ALA A 76 13.44 -37.28 -29.11
CA ALA A 76 12.30 -36.39 -28.98
C ALA A 76 11.72 -36.37 -27.55
N ILE A 77 11.65 -37.53 -26.88
CA ILE A 77 11.26 -37.64 -25.46
C ILE A 77 12.33 -37.02 -24.56
N GLY A 78 13.61 -37.22 -24.87
CA GLY A 78 14.74 -36.62 -24.18
C GLY A 78 14.69 -35.10 -24.26
N HIS A 79 14.55 -34.55 -25.48
CA HIS A 79 14.38 -33.13 -25.72
C HIS A 79 13.11 -32.60 -25.06
N ALA A 80 11.95 -33.25 -25.22
CA ALA A 80 10.73 -32.87 -24.54
C ALA A 80 10.93 -32.83 -23.01
N SER A 81 11.60 -33.83 -22.43
CA SER A 81 11.88 -33.87 -20.99
C SER A 81 12.81 -32.75 -20.52
N VAL A 82 13.81 -32.37 -21.33
CA VAL A 82 14.74 -31.26 -21.02
C VAL A 82 14.04 -29.90 -21.20
N HIS A 83 13.24 -29.75 -22.26
CA HIS A 83 12.41 -28.56 -22.48
C HIS A 83 11.40 -28.38 -21.35
N HIS A 84 10.70 -29.45 -20.93
CA HIS A 84 9.77 -29.41 -19.81
C HIS A 84 10.47 -29.06 -18.49
N ARG A 85 11.66 -29.60 -18.21
CA ARG A 85 12.44 -29.25 -17.00
C ARG A 85 12.91 -27.78 -17.02
N THR A 86 13.38 -27.31 -18.17
CA THR A 86 13.84 -25.92 -18.33
C THR A 86 12.68 -24.94 -18.16
N LEU A 87 11.53 -25.25 -18.77
CA LEU A 87 10.31 -24.46 -18.63
C LEU A 87 9.79 -24.44 -17.19
N LEU A 88 9.82 -25.59 -16.49
CA LEU A 88 9.45 -25.64 -15.07
C LEU A 88 10.37 -24.79 -14.20
N LEU A 89 11.70 -24.84 -14.41
CA LEU A 89 12.66 -24.00 -13.69
C LEU A 89 12.43 -22.51 -14.00
N LEU A 90 12.16 -22.18 -15.26
CA LEU A 90 11.86 -20.81 -15.68
C LEU A 90 10.59 -20.30 -14.99
N ILE A 91 9.50 -21.09 -14.97
CA ILE A 91 8.25 -20.73 -14.28
C ILE A 91 8.50 -20.52 -12.78
N ILE A 92 9.21 -21.44 -12.13
CA ILE A 92 9.49 -21.36 -10.69
C ILE A 92 10.28 -20.10 -10.33
N LEU A 93 11.24 -19.68 -11.17
CA LEU A 93 12.02 -18.48 -10.94
C LEU A 93 11.27 -17.20 -11.31
N GLN A 94 10.58 -17.21 -12.44
CA GLN A 94 10.04 -16.01 -13.07
C GLN A 94 8.69 -15.60 -12.50
N VAL A 95 7.81 -16.55 -12.17
CA VAL A 95 6.49 -16.24 -11.60
C VAL A 95 6.62 -15.44 -10.29
N PRO A 96 7.46 -15.82 -9.30
CA PRO A 96 7.64 -15.01 -8.10
C PRO A 96 8.18 -13.61 -8.37
N LEU A 97 9.10 -13.46 -9.34
CA LEU A 97 9.66 -12.15 -9.72
C LEU A 97 8.60 -11.25 -10.36
N VAL A 98 7.78 -11.80 -11.24
CA VAL A 98 6.66 -11.08 -11.87
C VAL A 98 5.63 -10.68 -10.83
N LEU A 99 5.28 -11.58 -9.90
CA LEU A 99 4.36 -11.27 -8.80
C LEU A 99 4.91 -10.17 -7.89
N ALA A 100 6.20 -10.23 -7.53
CA ALA A 100 6.85 -9.19 -6.74
C ALA A 100 6.90 -7.85 -7.47
N GLY A 101 7.25 -7.84 -8.75
CA GLY A 101 7.26 -6.64 -9.60
C GLY A 101 5.87 -6.04 -9.76
N ALA A 102 4.85 -6.86 -10.02
CA ALA A 102 3.46 -6.43 -10.11
C ALA A 102 2.94 -5.86 -8.77
N PHE A 103 3.32 -6.46 -7.65
CA PHE A 103 3.01 -5.94 -6.33
C PHE A 103 3.66 -4.56 -6.08
N LEU A 104 4.94 -4.39 -6.42
CA LEU A 104 5.63 -3.11 -6.28
C LEU A 104 5.06 -2.04 -7.22
N ALA A 105 4.73 -2.41 -8.45
CA ALA A 105 4.13 -1.52 -9.44
C ALA A 105 2.72 -1.07 -9.00
N SER A 106 1.86 -2.01 -8.59
CA SER A 106 0.53 -1.68 -8.08
C SER A 106 0.59 -0.81 -6.82
N ARG A 107 1.53 -1.08 -5.91
CA ARG A 107 1.77 -0.23 -4.73
C ARG A 107 2.19 1.19 -5.11
N SER A 108 3.12 1.31 -6.07
CA SER A 108 3.59 2.61 -6.55
C SER A 108 2.47 3.38 -7.26
N LEU A 109 1.66 2.68 -8.05
CA LEU A 109 0.46 3.23 -8.68
C LEU A 109 -0.53 3.75 -7.63
N MET A 110 -0.81 2.98 -6.57
CA MET A 110 -1.67 3.43 -5.47
C MET A 110 -1.11 4.68 -4.77
N CYS A 111 0.20 4.77 -4.61
CA CYS A 111 0.85 5.96 -4.05
C CYS A 111 0.62 7.18 -4.98
N ILE A 112 0.81 7.03 -6.30
CA ILE A 112 0.52 8.08 -7.28
C ILE A 112 -0.96 8.48 -7.24
N LEU A 113 -1.87 7.51 -7.29
CA LEU A 113 -3.32 7.76 -7.35
C LEU A 113 -3.82 8.51 -6.11
N CYS A 114 -3.18 8.34 -4.95
CA CYS A 114 -3.51 9.04 -3.71
C CYS A 114 -2.66 10.29 -3.45
N ASN A 115 -1.73 10.64 -4.36
CA ASN A 115 -0.70 11.65 -4.16
C ASN A 115 0.04 11.51 -2.82
N LEU A 116 0.59 10.32 -2.58
CA LEU A 116 1.36 9.97 -1.38
C LEU A 116 2.74 9.46 -1.77
N THR A 117 3.72 9.72 -0.93
CA THR A 117 5.00 9.02 -0.97
C THR A 117 4.89 7.63 -0.34
N THR A 118 5.82 6.73 -0.67
CA THR A 118 5.88 5.41 -0.03
C THR A 118 6.03 5.51 1.49
N ASN A 119 6.82 6.48 1.96
CA ASN A 119 7.03 6.71 3.38
C ASN A 119 5.74 7.19 4.07
N GLU A 120 5.02 8.14 3.47
CA GLU A 120 3.72 8.60 3.95
C GLU A 120 2.69 7.47 3.99
N TRP A 121 2.66 6.60 2.98
CA TRP A 121 1.76 5.45 2.97
C TRP A 121 1.95 4.54 4.19
N TYR A 122 3.20 4.19 4.52
CA TYR A 122 3.52 3.32 5.66
C TYR A 122 3.37 4.05 7.01
N ASN A 123 3.86 5.28 7.08
CA ASN A 123 3.93 6.06 8.32
C ASN A 123 2.79 7.08 8.47
N ARG A 124 1.67 6.92 7.76
CA ARG A 124 0.56 7.90 7.75
C ARG A 124 0.13 8.35 9.14
N HIS A 125 0.07 7.42 10.09
CA HIS A 125 -0.38 7.66 11.46
C HIS A 125 0.54 8.62 12.25
N ARG A 126 1.78 8.82 11.79
CA ARG A 126 2.75 9.74 12.38
C ARG A 126 2.65 11.16 11.81
N TYR A 127 2.03 11.30 10.64
CA TYR A 127 1.89 12.58 9.97
C TYR A 127 0.55 13.22 10.31
N VAL A 128 0.61 14.26 11.16
CA VAL A 128 -0.58 15.01 11.61
C VAL A 128 -1.35 15.59 10.42
N TYR A 129 -0.65 16.02 9.38
CA TYR A 129 -1.34 16.60 8.22
C TYR A 129 -2.07 15.56 7.35
N LEU A 130 -1.80 14.26 7.53
CA LEU A 130 -2.48 13.15 6.85
C LEU A 130 -3.64 12.56 7.68
N ASN A 131 -3.82 13.01 8.91
CA ASN A 131 -4.82 12.50 9.84
C ASN A 131 -5.56 13.62 10.53
N HIS A 132 -6.88 13.60 10.42
CA HIS A 132 -7.77 14.45 11.17
C HIS A 132 -8.29 13.69 12.40
N GLU A 133 -8.19 14.27 13.60
CA GLU A 133 -8.56 13.62 14.86
C GLU A 133 -9.98 13.03 14.85
N ALA A 134 -10.94 13.79 14.31
CA ALA A 134 -12.34 13.38 14.25
C ALA A 134 -12.67 12.38 13.12
N VAL A 135 -11.88 12.34 12.03
CA VAL A 135 -12.34 11.77 10.75
C VAL A 135 -11.39 10.71 10.17
N GLY A 136 -10.18 10.59 10.74
CA GLY A 136 -9.13 9.71 10.27
C GLY A 136 -8.37 10.30 9.08
N TYR A 137 -8.02 9.46 8.10
CA TYR A 137 -7.24 9.85 6.93
C TYR A 137 -7.79 11.10 6.23
N CYS A 138 -6.92 12.08 6.02
CA CYS A 138 -7.19 13.36 5.38
C CYS A 138 -5.95 13.79 4.60
N ASN A 139 -5.97 13.75 3.26
CA ASN A 139 -4.84 14.19 2.44
C ASN A 139 -5.15 15.51 1.73
N ARG A 140 -4.34 16.55 1.99
CA ARG A 140 -4.41 17.88 1.35
C ARG A 140 -3.94 17.89 -0.10
N PHE A 141 -3.06 16.96 -0.46
CA PHE A 141 -2.49 16.88 -1.80
C PHE A 141 -3.35 16.06 -2.77
N ASP A 142 -4.35 15.34 -2.26
CA ASP A 142 -5.13 14.41 -3.04
C ASP A 142 -6.33 15.10 -3.72
N ARG A 143 -6.15 15.47 -4.98
CA ARG A 143 -7.20 16.10 -5.81
C ARG A 143 -7.93 15.09 -6.71
N GLY A 144 -7.72 13.80 -6.48
CA GLY A 144 -8.33 12.70 -7.23
C GLY A 144 -7.38 12.03 -8.22
N ALA A 145 -7.66 10.77 -8.53
CA ALA A 145 -6.79 9.88 -9.30
C ALA A 145 -6.25 10.49 -10.61
N ALA A 146 -7.12 11.07 -11.44
CA ALA A 146 -6.72 11.64 -12.73
C ALA A 146 -5.80 12.86 -12.55
N HIS A 147 -6.14 13.77 -11.63
CA HIS A 147 -5.32 14.94 -11.36
C HIS A 147 -3.95 14.53 -10.81
N ASN A 148 -3.92 13.61 -9.83
CA ASN A 148 -2.69 13.16 -9.20
C ASN A 148 -1.77 12.46 -10.23
N CYS A 149 -2.33 11.67 -11.16
CA CYS A 149 -1.56 11.09 -12.27
C CYS A 149 -0.99 12.16 -13.21
N ILE A 150 -1.79 13.16 -13.61
CA ILE A 150 -1.31 14.25 -14.48
C ILE A 150 -0.20 15.03 -13.79
N GLN A 151 -0.38 15.34 -12.51
CA GLN A 151 0.61 16.04 -11.69
C GLN A 151 1.91 15.23 -11.61
N PHE A 152 1.84 13.92 -11.43
CA PHE A 152 3.03 13.08 -11.36
C PHE A 152 3.78 12.95 -12.69
N TRP A 153 3.06 12.76 -13.81
CA TRP A 153 3.67 12.45 -15.12
C TRP A 153 3.98 13.68 -15.98
N VAL A 154 3.18 14.74 -15.87
CA VAL A 154 3.20 15.87 -16.82
C VAL A 154 3.63 17.17 -16.14
N LEU A 155 3.09 17.44 -14.94
CA LEU A 155 3.26 18.72 -14.25
C LEU A 155 3.74 18.50 -12.81
N PRO A 156 4.97 18.01 -12.62
CA PRO A 156 5.51 17.84 -11.28
C PRO A 156 5.63 19.20 -10.62
N SER A 157 5.12 19.30 -9.39
CA SER A 157 5.16 20.54 -8.64
C SER A 157 6.47 20.70 -7.90
N GLU A 158 7.08 21.88 -8.03
CA GLU A 158 8.31 22.24 -7.32
C GLU A 158 8.00 22.81 -5.93
N ASP A 159 6.86 23.49 -5.76
CA ASP A 159 6.49 24.14 -4.50
C ASP A 159 5.38 23.38 -3.75
N THR A 160 5.82 22.36 -3.01
CA THR A 160 4.93 21.54 -2.17
C THR A 160 4.21 22.33 -1.07
N TRP A 161 4.78 23.44 -0.59
CA TRP A 161 4.14 24.25 0.44
C TRP A 161 2.97 25.04 -0.12
N HIS A 162 3.14 25.63 -1.30
CA HIS A 162 2.05 26.30 -1.98
C HIS A 162 0.87 25.36 -2.23
N GLU A 163 1.14 24.13 -2.67
CA GLU A 163 0.08 23.13 -2.89
C GLU A 163 -0.63 22.70 -1.62
N PHE A 164 0.12 22.57 -0.52
CA PHE A 164 -0.44 22.28 0.78
C PHE A 164 -1.42 23.35 1.21
N GLU A 165 -1.02 24.62 1.10
CA GLU A 165 -1.88 25.77 1.45
C GLU A 165 -3.13 25.83 0.58
N LEU A 166 -3.00 25.58 -0.73
CA LEU A 166 -4.15 25.50 -1.63
C LEU A 166 -5.11 24.38 -1.21
N GLY A 167 -4.60 23.18 -0.95
CA GLY A 167 -5.41 22.05 -0.52
C GLY A 167 -6.12 22.29 0.82
N ASP A 168 -5.45 22.96 1.75
CA ASP A 168 -6.02 23.34 3.05
C ASP A 168 -7.13 24.39 2.89
N ARG A 169 -6.89 25.45 2.10
CA ARG A 169 -7.92 26.47 1.80
C ARG A 169 -9.14 25.86 1.14
N GLU A 170 -8.95 24.99 0.15
CA GLU A 170 -10.06 24.32 -0.53
C GLU A 170 -10.88 23.43 0.41
N MET A 171 -10.24 22.71 1.34
CA MET A 171 -10.95 21.89 2.32
C MET A 171 -11.74 22.73 3.31
N ILE A 172 -11.18 23.87 3.76
CA ILE A 172 -11.89 24.82 4.62
C ILE A 172 -13.09 25.41 3.89
N GLU A 173 -12.91 25.83 2.64
CA GLU A 173 -13.96 26.42 1.80
C GLU A 173 -15.11 25.43 1.57
N LYS A 174 -14.78 24.19 1.20
CA LYS A 174 -15.77 23.13 0.94
C LYS A 174 -16.33 22.51 2.22
N ARG A 175 -15.73 22.80 3.39
CA ARG A 175 -16.00 22.16 4.68
C ARG A 175 -15.93 20.63 4.60
N THR A 176 -14.98 20.11 3.82
CA THR A 176 -14.75 18.68 3.65
C THR A 176 -13.37 18.30 4.17
N ASN A 177 -13.21 17.06 4.61
CA ASN A 177 -11.90 16.50 5.02
C ASN A 177 -11.20 15.75 3.88
N MET A 178 -11.77 15.82 2.68
CA MET A 178 -11.28 15.18 1.47
C MET A 178 -11.68 16.06 0.28
N LEU A 179 -10.74 16.30 -0.63
CA LEU A 179 -10.98 17.10 -1.83
C LEU A 179 -11.62 16.29 -2.95
N SER A 180 -11.40 14.97 -2.99
CA SER A 180 -11.97 14.09 -4.01
C SER A 180 -12.61 12.84 -3.41
N LEU A 181 -13.87 12.59 -3.79
CA LEU A 181 -14.56 11.33 -3.50
C LEU A 181 -14.13 10.19 -4.43
N TRP A 182 -13.47 10.51 -5.55
CA TRP A 182 -13.04 9.52 -6.54
C TRP A 182 -11.59 9.10 -6.34
N SER A 183 -10.98 9.51 -5.23
CA SER A 183 -9.65 9.05 -4.86
C SER A 183 -9.71 7.68 -4.19
N PRO A 184 -8.75 6.77 -4.46
CA PRO A 184 -8.55 5.56 -3.68
C PRO A 184 -8.27 5.85 -2.19
N GLY A 185 -7.96 7.09 -1.81
CA GLY A 185 -7.88 7.56 -0.42
C GLY A 185 -9.13 7.26 0.42
N ILE A 186 -10.31 7.12 -0.20
CA ILE A 186 -11.52 6.64 0.49
C ILE A 186 -11.30 5.26 1.12
N PHE A 187 -10.61 4.37 0.42
CA PHE A 187 -10.35 3.04 0.93
C PHE A 187 -9.43 3.09 2.16
N LEU A 188 -8.43 3.98 2.16
CA LEU A 188 -7.59 4.20 3.34
C LEU A 188 -8.40 4.71 4.53
N ARG A 189 -9.30 5.66 4.29
CA ARG A 189 -10.23 6.15 5.32
C ARG A 189 -11.15 5.04 5.82
N ALA A 190 -11.70 4.22 4.94
CA ALA A 190 -12.55 3.08 5.32
C ALA A 190 -11.78 2.07 6.19
N ILE A 191 -10.52 1.76 5.85
CA ILE A 191 -9.64 0.92 6.68
C ILE A 191 -9.44 1.54 8.07
N ASP A 192 -9.18 2.84 8.14
CA ASP A 192 -8.90 3.51 9.42
C ASP A 192 -10.15 3.52 10.31
N VAL A 193 -11.32 3.79 9.73
CA VAL A 193 -12.62 3.69 10.44
C VAL A 193 -12.87 2.25 10.90
N PHE A 194 -12.60 1.26 10.06
CA PHE A 194 -12.77 -0.15 10.42
C PHE A 194 -11.84 -0.57 11.58
N LYS A 195 -10.56 -0.18 11.51
CA LYS A 195 -9.59 -0.45 12.59
C LYS A 195 -9.97 0.26 13.89
N ALA A 196 -10.45 1.50 13.81
CA ALA A 196 -10.94 2.25 14.97
C ALA A 196 -12.13 1.53 15.62
N ARG A 197 -13.09 1.06 14.81
CA ARG A 197 -14.22 0.24 15.29
C ARG A 197 -13.75 -1.07 15.94
N GLN A 198 -12.81 -1.77 15.31
CA GLN A 198 -12.27 -3.02 15.84
C GLN A 198 -11.59 -2.81 17.21
N LYS A 199 -10.81 -1.73 17.36
CA LYS A 199 -10.19 -1.37 18.66
C LYS A 199 -11.24 -1.03 19.71
N ALA A 200 -12.24 -0.22 19.35
CA ALA A 200 -13.34 0.11 20.25
C ALA A 200 -14.11 -1.13 20.71
N TRP A 201 -14.31 -2.11 19.82
CA TRP A 201 -14.97 -3.37 20.15
C TRP A 201 -14.11 -4.27 21.05
N ALA A 202 -12.81 -4.33 20.80
CA ALA A 202 -11.88 -5.08 21.65
C ALA A 202 -11.84 -4.51 23.07
N GLN A 203 -11.75 -3.17 23.20
CA GLN A 203 -11.74 -2.48 24.49
C GLN A 203 -13.04 -2.71 25.26
N ARG A 204 -14.20 -2.64 24.59
CA ARG A 204 -15.50 -2.97 25.21
C ARG A 204 -15.52 -4.38 25.81
N ARG A 205 -14.99 -5.37 25.10
CA ARG A 205 -14.92 -6.76 25.61
C ARG A 205 -14.01 -6.88 26.83
N GLU A 206 -12.90 -6.13 26.87
CA GLU A 206 -12.01 -6.09 28.03
C GLU A 206 -12.69 -5.44 29.23
N ASP A 207 -13.38 -4.30 29.01
CA ASP A 207 -14.14 -3.61 30.04
C ASP A 207 -15.26 -4.51 30.61
N GLU A 208 -16.02 -5.20 29.75
CA GLU A 208 -17.04 -6.16 30.17
C GLU A 208 -16.46 -7.33 30.99
N ARG A 209 -15.26 -7.80 30.64
CA ARG A 209 -14.57 -8.87 31.40
C ARG A 209 -14.14 -8.37 32.78
N ILE A 210 -13.62 -7.15 32.86
CA ILE A 210 -13.22 -6.53 34.13
C ILE A 210 -14.43 -6.34 35.03
N VAL A 211 -15.55 -5.85 34.49
CA VAL A 211 -16.80 -5.66 35.24
C VAL A 211 -17.32 -6.97 35.78
N LYS A 212 -17.42 -8.02 34.95
CA LYS A 212 -17.86 -9.35 35.38
C LYS A 212 -16.92 -9.96 36.43
N ALA A 213 -15.61 -9.71 36.33
CA ALA A 213 -14.64 -10.17 37.31
C ALA A 213 -14.81 -9.45 38.66
N LEU A 214 -15.05 -8.13 38.65
CA LEU A 214 -15.32 -7.34 39.85
C LEU A 214 -16.62 -7.77 40.53
N GLU A 215 -17.69 -7.96 39.77
CA GLU A 215 -18.97 -8.48 40.28
C GLU A 215 -18.80 -9.83 40.96
N LYS A 216 -18.06 -10.76 40.34
CA LYS A 216 -17.78 -12.07 40.92
C LYS A 216 -16.96 -11.99 42.22
N SER A 217 -16.11 -10.97 42.36
CA SER A 217 -15.31 -10.74 43.57
C SER A 217 -16.08 -10.04 44.70
N GLY A 218 -17.32 -9.59 44.46
CA GLY A 218 -18.10 -8.81 45.43
C GLY A 218 -17.56 -7.40 45.67
N GLN A 219 -16.61 -6.93 44.85
CA GLN A 219 -16.08 -5.58 44.97
C GLN A 219 -17.03 -4.56 44.30
N PRO A 220 -17.34 -3.44 44.96
CA PRO A 220 -18.15 -2.41 44.34
C PRO A 220 -17.40 -1.75 43.18
N LEU A 221 -18.04 -1.61 42.01
CA LEU A 221 -17.46 -0.88 40.87
C LEU A 221 -17.15 0.56 41.26
N GLN A 222 -15.94 1.01 40.92
CA GLN A 222 -15.54 2.40 41.11
C GLN A 222 -16.39 3.34 40.24
N PRO A 223 -16.63 4.59 40.68
CA PRO A 223 -17.42 5.57 39.92
C PRO A 223 -16.89 5.81 38.50
N ALA A 224 -15.57 5.81 38.32
CA ALA A 224 -14.93 5.97 37.01
C ALA A 224 -15.28 4.82 36.04
N GLN A 225 -15.34 3.59 36.54
CA GLN A 225 -15.72 2.41 35.76
C GLN A 225 -17.21 2.47 35.38
N ARG A 226 -18.08 2.88 36.30
CA ARG A 226 -19.51 3.09 36.00
C ARG A 226 -19.71 4.17 34.94
N ALA A 227 -18.98 5.28 35.04
CA ALA A 227 -19.03 6.35 34.05
C ALA A 227 -18.49 5.93 32.67
N SER A 228 -17.50 5.04 32.61
CA SER A 228 -17.06 4.43 31.33
C SER A 228 -18.15 3.53 30.74
N LEU A 229 -18.79 2.69 31.55
CA LEU A 229 -19.85 1.78 31.12
C LEU A 229 -21.06 2.56 30.57
N ALA A 230 -21.49 3.61 31.28
CA ALA A 230 -22.62 4.45 30.89
C ALA A 230 -22.38 5.22 29.58
N ARG A 231 -21.13 5.61 29.31
CA ARG A 231 -20.75 6.22 28.01
C ARG A 231 -20.81 5.23 26.86
N HIS A 232 -20.56 3.94 27.12
CA HIS A 232 -20.64 2.92 26.08
C HIS A 232 -22.07 2.52 25.76
N THR A 233 -22.97 2.44 26.74
CA THR A 233 -24.39 2.11 26.53
C THR A 233 -25.15 3.20 25.78
N SER A 234 -24.87 4.47 26.05
CA SER A 234 -25.50 5.61 25.34
C SER A 234 -25.11 5.72 23.86
N SER A 235 -23.92 5.22 23.46
CA SER A 235 -23.48 5.25 22.06
C SER A 235 -24.21 4.25 21.14
N ASN A 236 -25.04 3.36 21.68
CA ASN A 236 -25.78 2.35 20.91
C ASN A 236 -27.20 2.81 20.52
N GLU A 237 -27.69 3.91 21.08
CA GLU A 237 -29.03 4.44 20.80
C GLU A 237 -29.03 5.53 19.70
N ALA A 238 -27.86 5.90 19.19
CA ALA A 238 -27.65 6.89 18.14
C ALA A 238 -27.06 6.24 16.87
#